data_AF-A0A1C0UTV5-F1
#
_entry.id   AF-A0A1C0UTV5-F1
#
_cell.length_a   1.000
_cell.length_b   1.000
_cell.length_c   1.000
_cell.angle_alpha   90.00
_cell.angle_beta   90.00
_cell.angle_gamma   90.00
#
_symmetry.space_group_name_H-M   'P 1'
#
loop_
_entity.id
_entity.type
_entity.pdbx_description
1 polymer ?
#
loop_
_entity_poly.entity_id
_entity_poly.type
_entity_poly.pdbx_seq_one_letter_code
_entity_poly.pdbx_strand_id
1 'polypeptide(L)'
;MSLLTDALDRIETWLVSHQPEFALSLAPGLTRQEIDAIVENFPYRLPEELYELYGWHNGCRGLSCGYVVPKFDNFFSLQEALKWYADFLSWGFDWNQHWLPILDFNGDDRYAVVTGEDSAPVWYIYPECGIEEIRWDSLTDLMLATAECYETGAYYLDDEGDTEADEQKVAEIHRKYNYRGRVKSTTNESYNPEPPTVASEVDLSHPNALEELIQALQAAPLSPDAGILQAMAANTLDNLANLGLANQVGAEPLAIALQNILYDSAGHALAAKKLGELGDIRAVEPLLQALSHPSSKVRTNAIKSLVKLGDSRAVEPLIQCLQDSDFFVRADAAWALAEFGEPQAIEPLIEALSRENHSTACSAIASALGKFGDVRAIKPLIAVFRSNGSFLIDVSSFPHVKLAVVHALRLIDDSRTTDILVEFLRDREGLLQAITRDWLRSEQATKEVIETLFTRQYPDLITILAQLLQDSESRIQVNIISAIAKIVNPQIVDLLILVLASEDNWLRQMSISFLGNRRETKAVEPLIKILQNPNADLRLATVQALEKIDDSRIVDALIAMLKDEDDHVRGAAALALGNLGNFRAVEALNKCLADENSVVRKIVQQSLNRICN
;
A
#
# COMPACT_ATOMS: atom_id res chain seq x y z
N MET A 1 -4.46 30.36 -29.40
CA MET A 1 -4.06 29.28 -28.48
C MET A 1 -2.62 29.52 -28.09
N SER A 2 -2.33 29.48 -26.80
CA SER A 2 -0.96 29.41 -26.29
C SER A 2 -0.37 28.02 -26.60
N LEU A 3 0.93 27.86 -26.41
CA LEU A 3 1.59 26.55 -26.54
C LEU A 3 1.11 25.56 -25.48
N LEU A 4 0.77 26.04 -24.28
CA LEU A 4 0.23 25.21 -23.21
C LEU A 4 -1.15 24.66 -23.56
N THR A 5 -2.10 25.51 -23.99
CA THR A 5 -3.43 25.04 -24.39
C THR A 5 -3.36 24.05 -25.57
N ASP A 6 -2.48 24.29 -26.54
CA ASP A 6 -2.27 23.34 -27.65
C ASP A 6 -1.76 21.98 -27.15
N ALA A 7 -0.81 21.96 -26.22
CA ALA A 7 -0.31 20.74 -25.59
C ALA A 7 -1.40 20.00 -24.82
N LEU A 8 -2.20 20.74 -24.02
CA LEU A 8 -3.31 20.19 -23.25
C LEU A 8 -4.40 19.59 -24.14
N ASP A 9 -4.75 20.23 -25.25
CA ASP A 9 -5.73 19.71 -26.23
C ASP A 9 -5.24 18.44 -26.94
N ARG A 10 -3.92 18.33 -27.18
CA ARG A 10 -3.28 17.12 -27.72
C ARG A 10 -3.34 15.97 -26.72
N ILE A 11 -3.02 16.24 -25.44
CA ILE A 11 -3.17 15.27 -24.35
C ILE A 11 -4.63 14.82 -24.23
N GLU A 12 -5.59 15.76 -24.19
CA GLU A 12 -7.02 15.45 -24.13
C GLU A 12 -7.46 14.53 -25.28
N THR A 13 -6.99 14.80 -26.50
CA THR A 13 -7.31 13.99 -27.68
C THR A 13 -6.78 12.57 -27.58
N TRP A 14 -5.57 12.41 -27.02
CA TRP A 14 -5.02 11.10 -26.71
C TRP A 14 -5.83 10.39 -25.62
N LEU A 15 -6.18 11.10 -24.53
CA LEU A 15 -6.96 10.57 -23.42
C LEU A 15 -8.35 10.12 -23.88
N VAL A 16 -9.06 10.88 -24.70
CA VAL A 16 -10.34 10.42 -25.27
C VAL A 16 -10.16 9.10 -26.03
N SER A 17 -9.05 8.93 -26.74
CA SER A 17 -8.81 7.74 -27.56
C SER A 17 -8.42 6.50 -26.73
N HIS A 18 -7.64 6.68 -25.66
CA HIS A 18 -7.00 5.59 -24.91
C HIS A 18 -7.52 5.42 -23.48
N GLN A 19 -7.96 6.51 -22.82
CA GLN A 19 -8.50 6.54 -21.46
C GLN A 19 -9.77 7.41 -21.37
N PRO A 20 -10.85 7.05 -22.08
CA PRO A 20 -12.05 7.90 -22.20
C PRO A 20 -12.77 8.13 -20.87
N GLU A 21 -12.69 7.19 -19.92
CA GLU A 21 -13.24 7.38 -18.56
C GLU A 21 -12.55 8.53 -17.83
N PHE A 22 -11.22 8.63 -17.97
CA PHE A 22 -10.47 9.73 -17.38
C PHE A 22 -10.73 11.04 -18.12
N ALA A 23 -10.78 11.04 -19.45
CA ALA A 23 -11.13 12.24 -20.22
C ALA A 23 -12.50 12.81 -19.82
N LEU A 24 -13.48 11.94 -19.52
CA LEU A 24 -14.77 12.34 -18.98
C LEU A 24 -14.67 12.94 -17.59
N SER A 25 -13.77 12.44 -16.74
CA SER A 25 -13.64 12.92 -15.36
C SER A 25 -13.20 14.39 -15.26
N LEU A 26 -12.57 14.94 -16.30
CA LEU A 26 -12.06 16.32 -16.31
C LEU A 26 -13.20 17.33 -16.08
N ALA A 27 -13.09 18.12 -15.02
CA ALA A 27 -14.10 19.12 -14.67
C ALA A 27 -14.01 20.32 -15.63
N PRO A 28 -15.12 21.04 -15.89
CA PRO A 28 -15.09 22.22 -16.75
C PRO A 28 -14.07 23.26 -16.26
N GLY A 29 -13.39 23.92 -17.19
CA GLY A 29 -12.46 24.99 -16.89
C GLY A 29 -13.13 26.20 -16.23
N LEU A 30 -12.38 26.91 -15.39
CA LEU A 30 -12.81 28.12 -14.71
C LEU A 30 -12.57 29.36 -15.54
N THR A 31 -13.46 30.34 -15.43
CA THR A 31 -13.19 31.70 -15.90
C THR A 31 -12.14 32.36 -15.00
N ARG A 32 -11.42 33.36 -15.54
CA ARG A 32 -10.45 34.13 -14.74
C ARG A 32 -11.07 34.74 -13.47
N GLN A 33 -12.31 35.20 -13.55
CA GLN A 33 -13.01 35.80 -12.40
C GLN A 33 -13.27 34.77 -11.30
N GLU A 34 -13.60 33.53 -11.68
CA GLU A 34 -13.77 32.43 -10.72
C GLU A 34 -12.44 32.04 -10.08
N ILE A 35 -11.37 31.95 -10.87
CA ILE A 35 -10.02 31.70 -10.35
C ILE A 35 -9.64 32.79 -9.34
N ASP A 36 -9.76 34.07 -9.72
CA ASP A 36 -9.45 35.21 -8.86
C ASP A 36 -10.26 35.19 -7.55
N ALA A 37 -11.53 34.78 -7.59
CA ALA A 37 -12.35 34.62 -6.40
C ALA A 37 -11.90 33.47 -5.50
N ILE A 38 -11.46 32.34 -6.07
CA ILE A 38 -10.96 31.19 -5.32
C ILE A 38 -9.63 31.52 -4.63
N VAL A 39 -8.75 32.25 -5.31
CA VAL A 39 -7.41 32.60 -4.79
C VAL A 39 -7.35 33.91 -4.01
N GLU A 40 -8.50 34.52 -3.67
CA GLU A 40 -8.55 35.84 -3.00
C GLU A 40 -7.68 35.91 -1.74
N ASN A 41 -7.60 34.80 -0.98
CA ASN A 41 -6.83 34.71 0.26
C ASN A 41 -5.49 33.97 0.11
N PHE A 42 -5.10 33.59 -1.12
CA PHE A 42 -3.84 32.91 -1.36
C PHE A 42 -2.67 33.91 -1.35
N PRO A 43 -1.59 33.67 -0.57
CA PRO A 43 -0.56 34.68 -0.31
C PRO A 43 0.34 35.04 -1.50
N TYR A 44 0.27 34.31 -2.62
CA TYR A 44 1.14 34.49 -3.77
C TYR A 44 0.34 34.71 -5.06
N ARG A 45 0.92 35.46 -6.00
CA ARG A 45 0.34 35.63 -7.33
C ARG A 45 0.45 34.32 -8.11
N LEU A 46 -0.66 33.87 -8.70
CA LEU A 46 -0.63 32.75 -9.64
C LEU A 46 0.03 33.19 -10.98
N PRO A 47 0.98 32.41 -11.52
CA PRO A 47 1.47 32.63 -12.89
C PRO A 47 0.37 32.42 -13.94
N GLU A 48 0.56 33.02 -15.11
CA GLU A 48 -0.40 32.97 -16.22
C GLU A 48 -0.69 31.53 -16.68
N GLU A 49 0.31 30.65 -16.66
CA GLU A 49 0.15 29.23 -17.03
C GLU A 49 -0.85 28.48 -16.13
N LEU A 50 -1.02 28.88 -14.87
CA LEU A 50 -2.06 28.30 -14.00
C LEU A 50 -3.46 28.80 -14.35
N TYR A 51 -3.60 30.05 -14.81
CA TYR A 51 -4.89 30.52 -15.34
C TYR A 51 -5.27 29.75 -16.61
N GLU A 52 -4.30 29.42 -17.46
CA GLU A 52 -4.54 28.61 -18.65
C GLU A 52 -4.87 27.15 -18.30
N LEU A 53 -4.15 26.53 -17.36
CA LEU A 53 -4.41 25.16 -16.91
C LEU A 53 -5.82 25.02 -16.30
N TYR A 54 -6.15 25.84 -15.31
CA TYR A 54 -7.45 25.79 -14.66
C TYR A 54 -8.58 26.35 -15.53
N GLY A 55 -8.25 27.17 -16.52
CA GLY A 55 -9.18 27.60 -17.57
C GLY A 55 -9.46 26.53 -18.62
N TRP A 56 -8.56 25.56 -18.77
CA TRP A 56 -8.77 24.36 -19.59
C TRP A 56 -9.68 23.36 -18.85
N HIS A 57 -9.23 22.87 -17.68
CA HIS A 57 -10.04 22.01 -16.80
C HIS A 57 -9.70 22.26 -15.32
N ASN A 58 -10.68 22.16 -14.43
CA ASN A 58 -10.50 22.40 -12.99
C ASN A 58 -10.44 21.11 -12.16
N GLY A 59 -9.42 20.29 -12.42
CA GLY A 59 -9.26 18.99 -11.78
C GLY A 59 -10.11 17.89 -12.41
N CYS A 60 -10.18 16.73 -11.74
CA CYS A 60 -11.01 15.59 -12.13
C CYS A 60 -12.07 15.23 -11.07
N ARG A 61 -13.21 14.66 -11.50
CA ARG A 61 -14.29 14.14 -10.64
C ARG A 61 -14.26 12.61 -10.56
N GLY A 62 -14.33 12.04 -9.35
CA GLY A 62 -14.48 10.59 -9.12
C GLY A 62 -13.33 9.94 -8.35
N LEU A 63 -13.49 8.66 -7.99
CA LEU A 63 -12.56 7.88 -7.13
C LEU A 63 -11.58 6.98 -7.91
N SER A 64 -11.57 7.05 -9.24
CA SER A 64 -10.62 6.31 -10.08
C SER A 64 -10.29 7.15 -11.31
N CYS A 65 -9.20 7.90 -11.22
CA CYS A 65 -8.80 8.83 -12.26
C CYS A 65 -7.49 8.30 -12.86
N GLY A 66 -7.53 7.91 -14.13
CA GLY A 66 -6.36 7.48 -14.89
C GLY A 66 -5.32 8.57 -15.13
N TYR A 67 -4.30 8.21 -15.90
CA TYR A 67 -3.00 8.86 -15.96
C TYR A 67 -2.94 10.01 -16.99
N VAL A 68 -2.89 11.28 -16.57
CA VAL A 68 -2.66 12.47 -17.45
C VAL A 68 -1.24 12.52 -18.01
N VAL A 69 -0.30 11.91 -17.28
CA VAL A 69 1.11 11.71 -17.58
C VAL A 69 1.43 10.36 -16.91
N PRO A 70 2.37 9.50 -17.38
CA PRO A 70 2.64 8.25 -16.69
C PRO A 70 3.02 8.54 -15.26
N LYS A 71 2.34 7.84 -14.35
CA LYS A 71 2.48 7.92 -12.89
C LYS A 71 1.73 9.08 -12.18
N PHE A 72 0.54 9.49 -12.63
CA PHE A 72 -0.38 10.32 -11.80
C PHE A 72 -1.79 9.76 -11.71
N ASP A 73 -2.37 9.86 -10.52
CA ASP A 73 -3.73 9.36 -10.24
C ASP A 73 -4.73 10.49 -9.98
N ASN A 74 -4.28 11.74 -9.79
CA ASN A 74 -5.20 12.82 -9.43
C ASN A 74 -4.76 14.20 -9.91
N PHE A 75 -5.60 14.85 -10.73
CA PHE A 75 -5.50 16.27 -11.06
C PHE A 75 -6.40 17.06 -10.12
N PHE A 76 -5.80 17.86 -9.23
CA PHE A 76 -6.54 18.61 -8.23
C PHE A 76 -7.34 19.75 -8.85
N SER A 77 -8.57 19.93 -8.36
CA SER A 77 -9.23 21.23 -8.52
C SER A 77 -8.43 22.32 -7.80
N LEU A 78 -8.57 23.58 -8.23
CA LEU A 78 -7.88 24.70 -7.61
C LEU A 78 -8.18 24.80 -6.10
N GLN A 79 -9.41 24.46 -5.69
CA GLN A 79 -9.80 24.42 -4.28
C GLN A 79 -9.07 23.33 -3.50
N GLU A 80 -8.91 22.14 -4.06
CA GLU A 80 -8.16 21.04 -3.45
C GLU A 80 -6.68 21.37 -3.38
N ALA A 81 -6.11 21.94 -4.44
CA ALA A 81 -4.72 22.41 -4.47
C ALA A 81 -4.44 23.38 -3.32
N LEU A 82 -5.33 24.36 -3.08
CA LEU A 82 -5.20 25.32 -1.98
C LEU A 82 -5.39 24.68 -0.59
N LYS A 83 -6.31 23.72 -0.47
CA LYS A 83 -6.51 22.96 0.77
C LYS A 83 -5.26 22.17 1.12
N TRP A 84 -4.73 21.39 0.17
CA TRP A 84 -3.53 20.59 0.35
C TRP A 84 -2.30 21.45 0.63
N TYR A 85 -2.16 22.58 -0.06
CA TYR A 85 -1.16 23.59 0.25
C TYR A 85 -1.18 23.99 1.73
N ALA A 86 -2.36 24.29 2.28
CA ALA A 86 -2.51 24.66 3.69
C ALA A 86 -2.18 23.49 4.64
N ASP A 87 -2.64 22.28 4.30
CA ASP A 87 -2.38 21.08 5.10
C ASP A 87 -0.87 20.75 5.13
N PHE A 88 -0.17 20.78 4.00
CA PHE A 88 1.27 20.47 3.95
C PHE A 88 2.13 21.48 4.68
N LEU A 89 1.79 22.77 4.64
CA LEU A 89 2.45 23.78 5.47
C LEU A 89 2.28 23.50 6.97
N SER A 90 1.19 22.84 7.37
CA SER A 90 0.90 22.53 8.77
C SER A 90 1.59 21.26 9.29
N TRP A 91 2.01 20.35 8.40
CA TRP A 91 2.52 19.02 8.77
C TRP A 91 4.01 18.99 9.17
N GLY A 92 4.73 20.12 9.06
CA GLY A 92 6.11 20.23 9.54
C GLY A 92 7.16 19.56 8.65
N PHE A 93 6.82 19.21 7.40
CA PHE A 93 7.76 18.84 6.35
C PHE A 93 8.47 20.09 5.78
N ASP A 94 9.59 19.92 5.09
CA ASP A 94 10.30 20.98 4.35
C ASP A 94 9.51 21.45 3.08
N TRP A 95 8.21 21.75 3.23
CA TRP A 95 7.37 22.25 2.15
C TRP A 95 7.66 23.72 1.87
N ASN A 96 8.00 24.06 0.62
CA ASN A 96 8.22 25.45 0.25
C ASN A 96 6.89 26.21 0.18
N GLN A 97 6.80 27.35 0.84
CA GLN A 97 5.64 28.23 0.81
C GLN A 97 5.22 28.67 -0.62
N HIS A 98 6.11 28.64 -1.60
CA HIS A 98 5.77 28.98 -2.98
C HIS A 98 5.19 27.80 -3.79
N TRP A 99 5.21 26.57 -3.27
CA TRP A 99 4.74 25.39 -3.99
C TRP A 99 3.24 25.18 -3.86
N LEU A 100 2.52 25.36 -4.97
CA LEU A 100 1.11 24.98 -5.09
C LEU A 100 1.01 23.60 -5.75
N PRO A 101 0.54 22.54 -5.05
CA PRO A 101 0.42 21.20 -5.62
C PRO A 101 -0.74 21.17 -6.62
N ILE A 102 -0.49 20.66 -7.82
CA ILE A 102 -1.50 20.58 -8.89
C ILE A 102 -1.81 19.13 -9.34
N LEU A 103 -0.86 18.22 -9.20
CA LEU A 103 -1.02 16.79 -9.53
C LEU A 103 -0.50 15.94 -8.37
N ASP A 104 -1.12 14.78 -8.16
CA ASP A 104 -0.79 13.81 -7.10
C ASP A 104 -0.84 12.36 -7.62
N PHE A 105 -0.10 11.48 -6.97
CA PHE A 105 0.00 10.04 -7.22
C PHE A 105 -0.16 9.29 -5.90
N ASN A 106 -1.31 8.66 -5.70
CA ASN A 106 -1.71 7.93 -4.47
C ASN A 106 -1.39 8.59 -3.11
N GLY A 107 -1.12 9.90 -3.07
CA GLY A 107 -0.69 10.62 -1.87
C GLY A 107 0.82 10.62 -1.62
N ASP A 108 1.59 9.88 -2.42
CA ASP A 108 3.02 9.62 -2.26
C ASP A 108 3.87 10.59 -3.11
N ASP A 109 3.53 10.85 -4.38
CA ASP A 109 4.30 11.74 -5.27
C ASP A 109 3.47 12.91 -5.83
N ARG A 110 4.08 14.10 -6.01
CA ARG A 110 3.32 15.31 -6.39
C ARG A 110 4.05 16.23 -7.34
N TYR A 111 3.32 16.92 -8.22
CA TYR A 111 3.86 18.09 -8.96
C TYR A 111 3.33 19.37 -8.34
N ALA A 112 4.25 20.29 -8.02
CA ALA A 112 3.91 21.61 -7.53
C ALA A 112 4.48 22.71 -8.43
N VAL A 113 3.63 23.68 -8.74
CA VAL A 113 4.03 24.88 -9.47
C VAL A 113 4.52 25.92 -8.48
N VAL A 114 5.64 26.58 -8.81
CA VAL A 114 6.17 27.70 -8.03
C VAL A 114 5.33 28.95 -8.32
N THR A 115 4.70 29.46 -7.27
CA THR A 115 3.86 30.67 -7.28
C THR A 115 4.66 31.90 -6.86
N GLY A 116 4.26 33.08 -7.34
CA GLY A 116 4.98 34.34 -7.11
C GLY A 116 6.13 34.62 -8.09
N GLU A 117 6.36 33.74 -9.07
CA GLU A 117 7.26 33.94 -10.21
C GLU A 117 6.46 34.01 -11.52
N ASP A 118 6.98 34.68 -12.55
CA ASP A 118 6.30 34.79 -13.85
C ASP A 118 6.39 33.50 -14.69
N SER A 119 7.44 32.68 -14.50
CA SER A 119 7.77 31.53 -15.38
C SER A 119 7.19 30.18 -14.97
N ALA A 120 6.27 30.13 -13.98
CA ALA A 120 5.64 28.91 -13.46
C ALA A 120 6.51 27.62 -13.40
N PRO A 121 7.73 27.64 -12.82
CA PRO A 121 8.53 26.42 -12.72
C PRO A 121 7.77 25.30 -12.02
N VAL A 122 7.96 24.06 -12.46
CA VAL A 122 7.27 22.89 -11.87
C VAL A 122 8.28 21.96 -11.22
N TRP A 123 8.01 21.59 -9.98
CA TRP A 123 8.79 20.62 -9.21
C TRP A 123 8.03 19.32 -9.04
N TYR A 124 8.71 18.20 -9.21
CA TYR A 124 8.28 16.92 -8.68
C TYR A 124 8.75 16.78 -7.23
N ILE A 125 7.88 16.32 -6.35
CA ILE A 125 8.12 16.24 -4.90
C ILE A 125 7.73 14.86 -4.41
N TYR A 126 8.68 14.17 -3.76
CA TYR A 126 8.46 12.91 -3.05
C TYR A 126 8.70 13.11 -1.54
N PRO A 127 7.66 13.13 -0.68
CA PRO A 127 7.79 13.41 0.75
C PRO A 127 8.41 12.27 1.55
N GLU A 128 8.27 11.01 1.11
CA GLU A 128 8.66 9.83 1.91
C GLU A 128 10.09 9.33 1.64
N CYS A 129 10.70 9.63 0.49
CA CYS A 129 12.15 9.44 0.31
C CYS A 129 12.80 10.66 -0.36
N GLY A 130 13.82 11.24 0.26
CA GLY A 130 14.53 12.40 -0.27
C GLY A 130 15.47 12.13 -1.46
N ILE A 131 15.03 11.39 -2.49
CA ILE A 131 15.94 10.78 -3.48
C ILE A 131 15.93 11.45 -4.87
N GLU A 132 14.89 12.17 -5.30
CA GLU A 132 14.90 12.82 -6.64
C GLU A 132 14.36 14.26 -6.65
N GLU A 133 15.19 15.20 -7.11
CA GLU A 133 14.80 16.58 -7.41
C GLU A 133 14.61 16.70 -8.94
N ILE A 134 13.38 16.57 -9.43
CA ILE A 134 13.04 16.84 -10.83
C ILE A 134 12.41 18.22 -10.94
N ARG A 135 12.94 19.03 -11.88
CA ARG A 135 12.45 20.38 -12.16
C ARG A 135 12.24 20.60 -13.65
N TRP A 136 11.11 21.23 -13.98
CA TRP A 136 10.79 21.81 -15.28
C TRP A 136 10.89 23.33 -15.21
N ASP A 137 11.35 23.97 -16.29
CA ASP A 137 11.51 25.42 -16.33
C ASP A 137 10.15 26.16 -16.44
N SER A 138 9.11 25.49 -16.95
CA SER A 138 7.71 25.97 -17.03
C SER A 138 6.69 24.81 -17.02
N LEU A 139 5.41 25.11 -16.77
CA LEU A 139 4.31 24.16 -16.94
C LEU A 139 4.09 23.83 -18.42
N THR A 140 4.32 24.81 -19.30
CA THR A 140 4.28 24.62 -20.75
C THR A 140 5.25 23.52 -21.21
N ASP A 141 6.49 23.53 -20.72
CA ASP A 141 7.50 22.52 -21.07
C ASP A 141 7.08 21.10 -20.63
N LEU A 142 6.56 20.97 -19.40
CA LEU A 142 6.05 19.70 -18.87
C LEU A 142 4.91 19.15 -19.75
N MET A 143 3.95 20.00 -20.12
CA MET A 143 2.79 19.57 -20.92
C MET A 143 3.16 19.26 -22.37
N LEU A 144 4.09 20.02 -22.99
CA LEU A 144 4.57 19.72 -24.33
C LEU A 144 5.35 18.39 -24.38
N ALA A 145 6.22 18.15 -23.40
CA ALA A 145 6.93 16.87 -23.28
C ALA A 145 5.95 15.70 -23.13
N THR A 146 4.95 15.88 -22.28
CA THR A 146 3.89 14.88 -22.05
C THR A 146 3.13 14.59 -23.35
N ALA A 147 2.66 15.63 -24.06
CA ALA A 147 1.92 15.48 -25.31
C ALA A 147 2.75 14.72 -26.36
N GLU A 148 4.03 15.06 -26.52
CA GLU A 148 4.93 14.38 -27.47
C GLU A 148 5.19 12.92 -27.07
N CYS A 149 5.32 12.63 -25.77
CA CYS A 149 5.47 11.26 -25.31
C CYS A 149 4.24 10.40 -25.68
N TYR A 150 3.03 10.92 -25.54
CA TYR A 150 1.82 10.21 -25.95
C TYR A 150 1.74 9.99 -27.46
N GLU A 151 2.04 11.01 -28.25
CA GLU A 151 1.95 10.94 -29.72
C GLU A 151 2.99 10.01 -30.35
N THR A 152 4.15 9.88 -29.72
CA THR A 152 5.27 9.06 -30.21
C THR A 152 5.25 7.62 -29.66
N GLY A 153 4.29 7.31 -28.79
CA GLY A 153 4.23 6.04 -28.06
C GLY A 153 5.44 5.86 -27.14
N ALA A 154 6.01 6.96 -26.63
CA ALA A 154 6.94 6.90 -25.50
C ALA A 154 6.17 6.60 -24.21
N TYR A 155 4.92 7.10 -24.12
CA TYR A 155 3.94 6.66 -23.15
C TYR A 155 2.88 5.82 -23.87
N TYR A 156 2.55 4.66 -23.32
CA TYR A 156 1.58 3.73 -23.91
C TYR A 156 0.85 2.95 -22.82
N LEU A 157 -0.26 2.29 -23.17
CA LEU A 157 -0.95 1.38 -22.28
C LEU A 157 -0.49 -0.05 -22.55
N ASP A 158 -0.20 -0.81 -21.50
CA ASP A 158 0.10 -2.23 -21.62
C ASP A 158 -1.18 -3.07 -21.83
N ASP A 159 -1.02 -4.40 -21.87
CA ASP A 159 -2.14 -5.32 -22.08
C ASP A 159 -3.14 -5.33 -20.89
N GLU A 160 -2.73 -4.85 -19.72
CA GLU A 160 -3.56 -4.72 -18.52
C GLU A 160 -4.26 -3.34 -18.44
N GLY A 161 -3.87 -2.40 -19.30
CA GLY A 161 -4.42 -1.04 -19.37
C GLY A 161 -3.67 -0.05 -18.48
N ASP A 162 -2.53 -0.46 -17.91
CA ASP A 162 -1.67 0.38 -17.09
C ASP A 162 -0.75 1.22 -17.98
N THR A 163 -0.42 2.44 -17.52
CA THR A 163 0.42 3.35 -18.32
C THR A 163 1.89 3.00 -18.14
N GLU A 164 2.50 2.52 -19.21
CA GLU A 164 3.91 2.17 -19.30
C GLU A 164 4.70 3.20 -20.10
N ALA A 165 6.02 3.15 -19.93
CA ALA A 165 6.95 4.11 -20.52
C ALA A 165 8.12 3.41 -21.24
N ASP A 166 8.41 3.86 -22.46
CA ASP A 166 9.69 3.58 -23.12
C ASP A 166 10.73 4.56 -22.58
N GLU A 167 11.44 4.14 -21.52
CA GLU A 167 12.40 4.95 -20.77
C GLU A 167 13.43 5.66 -21.68
N GLN A 168 13.82 5.03 -22.80
CA GLN A 168 14.78 5.65 -23.73
C GLN A 168 14.13 6.82 -24.48
N LYS A 169 12.95 6.61 -25.08
CA LYS A 169 12.23 7.67 -25.80
C LYS A 169 11.83 8.80 -24.86
N VAL A 170 11.37 8.46 -23.65
CA VAL A 170 10.99 9.42 -22.61
C VAL A 170 12.20 10.29 -22.24
N ALA A 171 13.36 9.68 -21.98
CA ALA A 171 14.57 10.42 -21.69
C ALA A 171 15.03 11.32 -22.86
N GLU A 172 14.80 10.93 -24.11
CA GLU A 172 15.10 11.75 -25.30
C GLU A 172 14.16 12.95 -25.41
N ILE A 173 12.85 12.74 -25.20
CA ILE A 173 11.84 13.81 -25.22
C ILE A 173 12.04 14.76 -24.04
N HIS A 174 12.27 14.26 -22.83
CA HIS A 174 12.54 15.08 -21.65
C HIS A 174 13.76 15.99 -21.86
N ARG A 175 14.84 15.48 -22.45
CA ARG A 175 16.04 16.28 -22.81
C ARG A 175 15.75 17.42 -23.77
N LYS A 176 14.70 17.31 -24.60
CA LYS A 176 14.27 18.35 -25.54
C LYS A 176 13.52 19.49 -24.85
N TYR A 177 12.87 19.24 -23.71
CA TYR A 177 11.94 20.15 -23.04
C TYR A 177 12.41 20.61 -21.64
N ASN A 178 13.68 21.03 -21.52
CA ASN A 178 14.23 21.64 -20.29
C ASN A 178 14.08 20.82 -18.99
N TYR A 179 13.97 19.50 -19.09
CA TYR A 179 13.96 18.60 -17.94
C TYR A 179 15.29 18.62 -17.19
N ARG A 180 15.26 18.87 -15.88
CA ARG A 180 16.45 18.84 -15.00
C ARG A 180 16.21 17.91 -13.83
N GLY A 181 16.75 16.69 -13.91
CA GLY A 181 16.81 15.76 -12.79
C GLY A 181 18.15 15.85 -12.06
N ARG A 182 18.13 15.97 -10.74
CA ARG A 182 19.26 15.66 -9.87
C ARG A 182 18.87 14.52 -8.94
N VAL A 183 19.54 13.38 -9.07
CA VAL A 183 19.58 12.40 -7.99
C VAL A 183 20.46 13.01 -6.90
N LYS A 184 19.91 13.25 -5.71
CA LYS A 184 20.78 13.42 -4.54
C LYS A 184 21.45 12.07 -4.34
N SER A 185 22.75 12.01 -4.63
CA SER A 185 23.60 10.90 -4.21
C SER A 185 23.24 10.57 -2.76
N THR A 186 22.70 9.39 -2.50
CA THR A 186 22.66 8.80 -1.15
C THR A 186 24.07 8.39 -0.76
N THR A 187 25.04 9.30 -0.87
CA THR A 187 26.23 9.30 -0.03
C THR A 187 25.82 9.95 1.27
N ASN A 188 25.01 9.21 2.04
CA ASN A 188 25.30 9.07 3.45
C ASN A 188 26.56 8.19 3.51
N GLU A 189 27.71 8.74 3.13
CA GLU A 189 29.02 8.17 3.44
C GLU A 189 29.30 8.43 4.92
N SER A 190 28.47 7.84 5.78
CA SER A 190 28.98 7.35 7.04
C SER A 190 29.60 5.99 6.73
N TYR A 191 30.91 6.02 6.49
CA TYR A 191 31.81 4.91 6.76
C TYR A 191 31.57 3.63 5.94
N ASN A 192 32.14 3.60 4.73
CA ASN A 192 32.59 2.35 4.13
C ASN A 192 34.10 2.50 3.90
N PRO A 193 34.98 1.90 4.73
CA PRO A 193 36.34 1.72 4.28
C PRO A 193 36.26 0.69 3.15
N GLU A 194 36.58 1.12 1.93
CA GLU A 194 37.06 0.17 0.93
C GLU A 194 38.07 -0.76 1.63
N PRO A 195 38.02 -2.09 1.44
CA PRO A 195 39.01 -2.96 2.02
C PRO A 195 40.39 -2.47 1.55
N PRO A 196 41.39 -2.38 2.45
CA PRO A 196 42.73 -2.02 2.01
C PRO A 196 43.15 -3.02 0.93
N THR A 197 43.58 -2.47 -0.19
CA THR A 197 44.18 -3.10 -1.36
C THR A 197 45.48 -3.81 -0.95
N VAL A 198 45.34 -4.93 -0.24
CA VAL A 198 46.41 -5.92 0.00
C VAL A 198 45.87 -7.37 -0.07
N ALA A 199 44.55 -7.59 -0.02
CA ALA A 199 43.97 -8.94 -0.11
C ALA A 199 43.69 -9.41 -1.55
N SER A 200 43.83 -8.54 -2.56
CA SER A 200 43.58 -8.88 -3.97
C SER A 200 44.77 -9.54 -4.67
N GLU A 201 45.89 -9.77 -3.98
CA GLU A 201 47.12 -10.34 -4.58
C GLU A 201 47.55 -11.71 -4.02
N VAL A 202 46.73 -12.38 -3.19
CA VAL A 202 47.06 -13.74 -2.71
C VAL A 202 46.29 -14.79 -3.51
N ASP A 203 47.01 -15.49 -4.38
CA ASP A 203 46.49 -16.64 -5.13
C ASP A 203 46.24 -17.82 -4.17
N LEU A 204 44.97 -18.03 -3.83
CA LEU A 204 44.50 -19.09 -2.92
C LEU A 204 44.66 -20.51 -3.47
N SER A 205 45.21 -20.68 -4.68
CA SER A 205 45.55 -21.99 -5.24
C SER A 205 46.93 -22.52 -4.77
N HIS A 206 47.70 -21.73 -4.02
CA HIS A 206 49.02 -22.13 -3.52
C HIS A 206 48.98 -22.89 -2.18
N PRO A 207 49.81 -23.95 -1.97
CA PRO A 207 49.73 -24.84 -0.80
C PRO A 207 49.98 -24.19 0.56
N ASN A 208 50.62 -23.02 0.60
CA ASN A 208 51.01 -22.32 1.83
C ASN A 208 50.22 -21.02 2.08
N ALA A 209 49.24 -20.69 1.23
CA ALA A 209 48.44 -19.48 1.35
C ALA A 209 47.69 -19.40 2.70
N LEU A 210 47.36 -20.56 3.27
CA LEU A 210 46.72 -20.67 4.59
C LEU A 210 47.68 -20.35 5.74
N GLU A 211 48.96 -20.74 5.63
CA GLU A 211 49.99 -20.47 6.65
C GLU A 211 50.46 -19.01 6.63
N GLU A 212 50.52 -18.39 5.47
CA GLU A 212 50.85 -16.96 5.33
C GLU A 212 49.74 -16.05 5.89
N LEU A 213 48.47 -16.44 5.73
CA LEU A 213 47.34 -15.75 6.34
C LEU A 213 47.35 -15.88 7.88
N ILE A 214 47.75 -17.04 8.40
CA ILE A 214 47.91 -17.31 9.84
C ILE A 214 49.05 -16.45 10.42
N GLN A 215 50.20 -16.33 9.75
CA GLN A 215 51.30 -15.48 10.21
C GLN A 215 50.95 -13.99 10.16
N ALA A 216 50.22 -13.54 9.14
CA ALA A 216 49.77 -12.15 9.02
C ALA A 216 48.79 -11.76 10.15
N LEU A 217 47.90 -12.67 10.55
CA LEU A 217 46.97 -12.46 11.66
C LEU A 217 47.64 -12.50 13.04
N GLN A 218 48.75 -13.25 13.19
CA GLN A 218 49.53 -13.31 14.43
C GLN A 218 50.47 -12.11 14.63
N ALA A 219 50.86 -11.42 13.55
CA ALA A 219 51.78 -10.28 13.58
C ALA A 219 51.12 -8.91 13.77
N ALA A 220 49.79 -8.83 13.74
CA ALA A 220 49.05 -7.56 13.88
C ALA A 220 48.98 -7.12 15.36
N PRO A 221 49.42 -5.89 15.71
CA PRO A 221 49.37 -5.40 17.08
C PRO A 221 47.91 -5.13 17.52
N LEU A 222 47.55 -5.69 18.69
CA LEU A 222 46.26 -5.54 19.37
C LEU A 222 45.92 -4.06 19.67
N SER A 223 45.18 -3.41 18.77
CA SER A 223 44.38 -2.18 19.02
C SER A 223 43.45 -1.90 17.83
N PRO A 224 42.25 -1.31 18.04
CA PRO A 224 41.02 -1.85 17.48
C PRO A 224 40.49 -1.04 16.30
N ASP A 225 40.23 -1.73 15.19
CA ASP A 225 38.92 -1.61 14.54
C ASP A 225 38.28 -3.00 14.56
N ALA A 226 37.57 -3.29 15.66
CA ALA A 226 36.94 -4.58 15.90
C ALA A 226 36.01 -4.99 14.75
N GLY A 227 35.38 -4.03 14.06
CA GLY A 227 34.49 -4.28 12.93
C GLY A 227 35.19 -4.88 11.70
N ILE A 228 36.44 -4.51 11.43
CA ILE A 228 37.21 -5.03 10.28
C ILE A 228 37.61 -6.48 10.55
N LEU A 229 38.10 -6.76 11.77
CA LEU A 229 38.45 -8.12 12.19
C LEU A 229 37.22 -9.05 12.22
N GLN A 230 36.05 -8.53 12.61
CA GLN A 230 34.77 -9.27 12.60
C GLN A 230 34.29 -9.57 11.17
N ALA A 231 34.37 -8.60 10.25
CA ALA A 231 33.99 -8.78 8.85
C ALA A 231 34.90 -9.79 8.14
N MET A 232 36.21 -9.72 8.40
CA MET A 232 37.17 -10.70 7.89
C MET A 232 36.92 -12.09 8.46
N ALA A 233 36.60 -12.21 9.75
CA ALA A 233 36.27 -13.48 10.37
C ALA A 233 34.99 -14.10 9.80
N ALA A 234 33.94 -13.29 9.60
CA ALA A 234 32.67 -13.72 9.01
C ALA A 234 32.83 -14.18 7.55
N ASN A 235 33.54 -13.41 6.72
CA ASN A 235 33.81 -13.79 5.33
C ASN A 235 34.66 -15.05 5.22
N THR A 236 35.61 -15.24 6.13
CA THR A 236 36.46 -16.44 6.15
C THR A 236 35.65 -17.68 6.54
N LEU A 237 34.69 -17.55 7.47
CA LEU A 237 33.75 -18.63 7.79
C LEU A 237 32.81 -18.95 6.61
N ASP A 238 32.26 -17.93 5.94
CA ASP A 238 31.41 -18.09 4.75
C ASP A 238 32.17 -18.84 3.63
N ASN A 239 33.44 -18.52 3.43
CA ASN A 239 34.28 -19.19 2.42
C ASN A 239 34.61 -20.65 2.81
N LEU A 240 34.93 -20.92 4.07
CA LEU A 240 35.17 -22.30 4.54
C LEU A 240 33.93 -23.18 4.42
N ALA A 241 32.74 -22.60 4.62
CA ALA A 241 31.46 -23.28 4.47
C ALA A 241 31.12 -23.54 3.00
N ASN A 242 31.21 -22.53 2.14
CA ASN A 242 30.90 -22.65 0.70
C ASN A 242 31.79 -23.68 -0.01
N LEU A 243 33.02 -23.88 0.49
CA LEU A 243 33.98 -24.83 -0.07
C LEU A 243 33.91 -26.22 0.58
N GLY A 244 33.05 -26.44 1.59
CA GLY A 244 32.93 -27.72 2.29
C GLY A 244 34.15 -28.11 3.13
N LEU A 245 35.03 -27.14 3.44
CA LEU A 245 36.33 -27.35 4.08
C LEU A 245 36.27 -27.26 5.60
N ALA A 246 35.14 -26.87 6.17
CA ALA A 246 34.96 -26.62 7.61
C ALA A 246 35.30 -27.83 8.51
N ASN A 247 35.24 -29.06 7.99
CA ASN A 247 35.49 -30.29 8.75
C ASN A 247 36.89 -30.89 8.53
N GLN A 248 37.79 -30.21 7.81
CA GLN A 248 39.17 -30.71 7.66
C GLN A 248 39.96 -30.49 8.96
N VAL A 249 40.80 -31.46 9.31
CA VAL A 249 41.56 -31.54 10.58
C VAL A 249 42.43 -30.29 10.87
N GLY A 250 42.73 -29.47 9.85
CA GLY A 250 43.44 -28.19 9.99
C GLY A 250 42.55 -26.93 10.04
N ALA A 251 41.28 -27.00 9.64
CA ALA A 251 40.35 -25.86 9.57
C ALA A 251 39.50 -25.70 10.84
N GLU A 252 39.33 -26.77 11.62
CA GLU A 252 38.57 -26.76 12.88
C GLU A 252 39.17 -25.82 13.95
N PRO A 253 40.49 -25.77 14.18
CA PRO A 253 41.08 -24.80 15.11
C PRO A 253 40.94 -23.35 14.62
N LEU A 254 40.94 -23.13 13.30
CA LEU A 254 40.77 -21.81 12.68
C LEU A 254 39.32 -21.33 12.81
N ALA A 255 38.32 -22.19 12.59
CA ALA A 255 36.92 -21.87 12.81
C ALA A 255 36.65 -21.50 14.28
N ILE A 256 37.25 -22.24 15.23
CA ILE A 256 37.15 -21.95 16.67
C ILE A 256 37.85 -20.62 17.01
N ALA A 257 39.01 -20.33 16.42
CA ALA A 257 39.72 -19.06 16.62
C ALA A 257 38.97 -17.85 16.04
N LEU A 258 38.35 -18.00 14.86
CA LEU A 258 37.52 -16.97 14.22
C LEU A 258 36.21 -16.73 14.98
N GLN A 259 35.61 -17.77 15.56
CA GLN A 259 34.49 -17.64 16.51
C GLN A 259 34.90 -16.88 17.77
N ASN A 260 36.10 -17.14 18.30
CA ASN A 260 36.62 -16.43 19.46
C ASN A 260 36.94 -14.95 19.19
N ILE A 261 37.19 -14.52 17.94
CA ILE A 261 37.45 -13.10 17.60
C ILE A 261 36.16 -12.24 17.70
N LEU A 262 34.98 -12.86 17.71
CA LEU A 262 33.66 -12.20 17.72
C LEU A 262 33.19 -11.74 19.13
N TYR A 263 34.10 -11.37 20.05
CA TYR A 263 33.88 -11.15 21.51
C TYR A 263 32.83 -10.09 21.96
N ASP A 264 32.04 -9.50 21.06
CA ASP A 264 30.90 -8.67 21.44
C ASP A 264 29.56 -9.43 21.23
N SER A 265 28.50 -8.90 21.82
CA SER A 265 27.17 -9.49 21.68
C SER A 265 26.62 -9.43 20.24
N ALA A 266 27.18 -8.60 19.37
CA ALA A 266 26.78 -8.49 17.98
C ALA A 266 27.39 -9.61 17.12
N GLY A 267 28.65 -9.98 17.38
CA GLY A 267 29.35 -11.09 16.73
C GLY A 267 28.72 -12.44 17.06
N HIS A 268 28.36 -12.69 18.32
CA HIS A 268 27.60 -13.89 18.70
C HIS A 268 26.21 -13.94 18.03
N ALA A 269 25.55 -12.80 17.88
CA ALA A 269 24.25 -12.75 17.22
C ALA A 269 24.39 -13.04 15.72
N LEU A 270 25.44 -12.53 15.07
CA LEU A 270 25.75 -12.83 13.68
C LEU A 270 26.09 -14.31 13.48
N ALA A 271 26.89 -14.90 14.38
CA ALA A 271 27.22 -16.32 14.36
C ALA A 271 25.95 -17.19 14.47
N ALA A 272 25.06 -16.90 15.41
CA ALA A 272 23.79 -17.62 15.56
C ALA A 272 22.92 -17.53 14.29
N LYS A 273 22.85 -16.35 13.65
CA LYS A 273 22.14 -16.16 12.38
C LYS A 273 22.75 -17.00 11.25
N LYS A 274 24.07 -16.93 11.09
CA LYS A 274 24.82 -17.64 10.04
C LYS A 274 24.71 -19.15 10.17
N LEU A 275 24.72 -19.67 11.39
CA LEU A 275 24.49 -21.10 11.66
C LEU A 275 23.11 -21.58 11.19
N GLY A 276 22.07 -20.75 11.30
CA GLY A 276 20.75 -21.07 10.75
C GLY A 276 20.69 -20.98 9.23
N GLU A 277 21.40 -20.03 8.61
CA GLU A 277 21.52 -19.91 7.14
C GLU A 277 22.28 -21.09 6.52
N LEU A 278 23.23 -21.68 7.25
CA LEU A 278 23.97 -22.86 6.84
C LEU A 278 23.07 -24.10 6.68
N GLY A 279 21.96 -24.18 7.44
CA GLY A 279 21.02 -25.29 7.37
C GLY A 279 21.55 -26.63 7.91
N ASP A 280 22.71 -26.65 8.56
CA ASP A 280 23.32 -27.88 9.11
C ASP A 280 22.75 -28.22 10.49
N ILE A 281 22.18 -29.41 10.62
CA ILE A 281 21.57 -29.91 11.87
C ILE A 281 22.56 -29.97 13.06
N ARG A 282 23.87 -30.03 12.79
CA ARG A 282 24.91 -29.98 13.83
C ARG A 282 24.92 -28.64 14.58
N ALA A 283 24.37 -27.59 13.98
CA ALA A 283 24.22 -26.29 14.61
C ALA A 283 23.13 -26.23 15.69
N VAL A 284 22.24 -27.24 15.78
CA VAL A 284 21.14 -27.25 16.75
C VAL A 284 21.67 -27.13 18.18
N GLU A 285 22.62 -27.97 18.59
CA GLU A 285 23.10 -27.97 19.98
C GLU A 285 23.78 -26.63 20.38
N PRO A 286 24.70 -26.05 19.57
CA PRO A 286 25.20 -24.69 19.80
C PRO A 286 24.10 -23.62 19.87
N LEU A 287 23.07 -23.71 19.03
CA LEU A 287 21.96 -22.75 19.03
C LEU A 287 21.06 -22.91 20.27
N LEU A 288 20.85 -24.13 20.77
CA LEU A 288 20.16 -24.37 22.04
C LEU A 288 20.93 -23.75 23.21
N GLN A 289 22.26 -23.84 23.21
CA GLN A 289 23.09 -23.17 24.22
C GLN A 289 23.00 -21.64 24.11
N ALA A 290 22.93 -21.11 22.90
CA ALA A 290 22.80 -19.67 22.64
C ALA A 290 21.46 -19.07 23.14
N LEU A 291 20.42 -19.89 23.39
CA LEU A 291 19.18 -19.45 24.03
C LEU A 291 19.39 -18.97 25.47
N SER A 292 20.48 -19.33 26.13
CA SER A 292 20.82 -18.85 27.48
C SER A 292 21.82 -17.68 27.48
N HIS A 293 22.11 -17.11 26.32
CA HIS A 293 23.12 -16.06 26.19
C HIS A 293 22.66 -14.73 26.86
N PRO A 294 23.55 -13.95 27.51
CA PRO A 294 23.16 -12.71 28.20
C PRO A 294 22.47 -11.65 27.31
N SER A 295 22.90 -11.55 26.05
CA SER A 295 22.31 -10.64 25.07
C SER A 295 21.04 -11.20 24.43
N SER A 296 19.94 -10.46 24.51
CA SER A 296 18.65 -10.84 23.91
C SER A 296 18.73 -10.95 22.38
N LYS A 297 19.58 -10.16 21.73
CA LYS A 297 19.82 -10.24 20.28
C LYS A 297 20.40 -11.59 19.84
N VAL A 298 21.23 -12.20 20.69
CA VAL A 298 21.78 -13.54 20.43
C VAL A 298 20.68 -14.59 20.59
N ARG A 299 19.88 -14.47 21.65
CA ARG A 299 18.74 -15.37 21.92
C ARG A 299 17.72 -15.34 20.78
N THR A 300 17.29 -14.15 20.33
CA THR A 300 16.34 -14.00 19.21
C THR A 300 16.86 -14.59 17.90
N ASN A 301 18.13 -14.34 17.56
CA ASN A 301 18.74 -14.95 16.38
C ASN A 301 18.86 -16.47 16.50
N ALA A 302 19.16 -16.99 17.69
CA ALA A 302 19.17 -18.43 17.93
C ALA A 302 17.78 -19.05 17.74
N ILE A 303 16.72 -18.43 18.27
CA ILE A 303 15.33 -18.87 18.07
C ILE A 303 14.99 -18.94 16.57
N LYS A 304 15.26 -17.87 15.82
CA LYS A 304 14.99 -17.81 14.37
C LYS A 304 15.75 -18.87 13.58
N SER A 305 17.01 -19.11 13.95
CA SER A 305 17.83 -20.15 13.34
C SER A 305 17.33 -21.55 13.67
N LEU A 306 16.87 -21.82 14.89
CA LEU A 306 16.30 -23.11 15.29
C LEU A 306 15.02 -23.44 14.51
N VAL A 307 14.16 -22.45 14.26
CA VAL A 307 12.97 -22.64 13.40
C VAL A 307 13.36 -23.04 11.98
N LYS A 308 14.38 -22.38 11.39
CA LYS A 308 14.88 -22.74 10.05
C LYS A 308 15.41 -24.18 9.98
N LEU A 309 16.02 -24.66 11.06
CA LEU A 309 16.54 -26.03 11.14
C LEU A 309 15.44 -27.07 11.39
N GLY A 310 14.30 -26.67 11.98
CA GLY A 310 13.12 -27.52 12.14
C GLY A 310 13.31 -28.71 13.08
N ASP A 311 14.30 -28.68 13.98
CA ASP A 311 14.56 -29.77 14.93
C ASP A 311 13.70 -29.65 16.20
N SER A 312 12.87 -30.65 16.46
CA SER A 312 11.92 -30.69 17.59
C SER A 312 12.59 -30.63 18.96
N ARG A 313 13.90 -30.92 19.07
CA ARG A 313 14.66 -30.74 20.31
C ARG A 313 14.64 -29.29 20.81
N ALA A 314 14.33 -28.33 19.94
CA ALA A 314 14.19 -26.92 20.31
C ALA A 314 12.92 -26.60 21.11
N VAL A 315 11.86 -27.43 21.06
CA VAL A 315 10.55 -27.06 21.59
C VAL A 315 10.56 -26.84 23.11
N GLU A 316 11.17 -27.73 23.88
CA GLU A 316 11.28 -27.56 25.35
C GLU A 316 12.12 -26.33 25.75
N PRO A 317 13.33 -26.12 25.17
CA PRO A 317 14.08 -24.87 25.36
C PRO A 317 13.29 -23.60 24.98
N LEU A 318 12.52 -23.64 23.89
CA LEU A 318 11.68 -22.52 23.47
C LEU A 318 10.52 -22.26 24.44
N ILE A 319 9.93 -23.30 25.04
CA ILE A 319 8.95 -23.15 26.13
C ILE A 319 9.56 -22.37 27.31
N GLN A 320 10.84 -22.62 27.65
CA GLN A 320 11.51 -21.86 28.71
C GLN A 320 11.73 -20.39 28.31
N CYS A 321 11.99 -20.11 27.03
CA CYS A 321 12.12 -18.74 26.52
C CYS A 321 10.82 -17.91 26.61
N LEU A 322 9.65 -18.53 26.82
CA LEU A 322 8.42 -17.80 27.15
C LEU A 322 8.49 -17.05 28.49
N GLN A 323 9.46 -17.38 29.36
CA GLN A 323 9.70 -16.72 30.63
C GLN A 323 10.90 -15.78 30.60
N ASP A 324 11.43 -15.47 29.40
CA ASP A 324 12.59 -14.61 29.24
C ASP A 324 12.33 -13.17 29.73
N SER A 325 13.37 -12.51 30.25
CA SER A 325 13.27 -11.13 30.72
C SER A 325 13.00 -10.12 29.60
N ASP A 326 13.46 -10.42 28.38
CA ASP A 326 13.29 -9.60 27.19
C ASP A 326 12.01 -10.00 26.42
N PHE A 327 11.15 -9.02 26.15
CA PHE A 327 9.87 -9.28 25.49
C PHE A 327 10.01 -9.69 24.03
N PHE A 328 11.09 -9.31 23.33
CA PHE A 328 11.35 -9.78 21.96
C PHE A 328 11.68 -11.27 21.96
N VAL A 329 12.41 -11.75 22.97
CA VAL A 329 12.73 -13.18 23.11
C VAL A 329 11.45 -13.98 23.39
N ARG A 330 10.57 -13.49 24.28
CA ARG A 330 9.26 -14.12 24.53
C ARG A 330 8.39 -14.16 23.28
N ALA A 331 8.35 -13.06 22.52
CA ALA A 331 7.59 -12.97 21.28
C ALA A 331 8.12 -13.94 20.19
N ASP A 332 9.44 -13.95 19.97
CA ASP A 332 10.09 -14.86 19.01
C ASP A 332 9.91 -16.33 19.43
N ALA A 333 9.95 -16.63 20.74
CA ALA A 333 9.68 -17.97 21.25
C ALA A 333 8.25 -18.42 20.98
N ALA A 334 7.25 -17.57 21.23
CA ALA A 334 5.86 -17.87 20.92
C ALA A 334 5.63 -18.12 19.43
N TRP A 335 6.21 -17.29 18.57
CA TRP A 335 6.19 -17.50 17.12
C TRP A 335 6.84 -18.85 16.74
N ALA A 336 8.04 -19.12 17.26
CA ALA A 336 8.76 -20.36 16.96
C ALA A 336 7.98 -21.60 17.35
N LEU A 337 7.39 -21.62 18.56
CA LEU A 337 6.54 -22.74 19.02
C LEU A 337 5.35 -22.98 18.08
N ALA A 338 4.76 -21.92 17.53
CA ALA A 338 3.68 -22.01 16.56
C ALA A 338 4.15 -22.50 15.18
N GLU A 339 5.41 -22.28 14.80
CA GLU A 339 6.03 -22.88 13.59
C GLU A 339 6.31 -24.38 13.76
N PHE A 340 6.76 -24.80 14.94
CA PHE A 340 6.91 -26.22 15.26
C PHE A 340 5.56 -26.94 15.30
N GLY A 341 4.50 -26.27 15.78
CA GLY A 341 3.14 -26.81 15.79
C GLY A 341 2.94 -27.97 16.78
N GLU A 342 3.84 -28.14 17.75
CA GLU A 342 3.76 -29.23 18.72
C GLU A 342 2.77 -28.92 19.85
N PRO A 343 1.75 -29.77 20.11
CA PRO A 343 0.69 -29.49 21.07
C PRO A 343 1.13 -29.26 22.52
N GLN A 344 2.33 -29.72 22.89
CA GLN A 344 2.90 -29.52 24.22
C GLN A 344 3.16 -28.04 24.56
N ALA A 345 3.26 -27.18 23.55
CA ALA A 345 3.42 -25.74 23.73
C ALA A 345 2.13 -25.01 24.13
N ILE A 346 0.94 -25.62 23.97
CA ILE A 346 -0.36 -24.94 24.13
C ILE A 346 -0.58 -24.47 25.58
N GLU A 347 -0.40 -25.35 26.58
CA GLU A 347 -0.58 -24.97 27.99
C GLU A 347 0.46 -23.94 28.45
N PRO A 348 1.77 -24.08 28.13
CA PRO A 348 2.74 -23.02 28.40
C PRO A 348 2.39 -21.67 27.76
N LEU A 349 1.88 -21.65 26.53
CA LEU A 349 1.45 -20.41 25.87
C LEU A 349 0.23 -19.79 26.57
N ILE A 350 -0.73 -20.59 27.04
CA ILE A 350 -1.88 -20.11 27.82
C ILE A 350 -1.41 -19.49 29.16
N GLU A 351 -0.48 -20.15 29.85
CA GLU A 351 0.11 -19.64 31.09
C GLU A 351 0.89 -18.34 30.84
N ALA A 352 1.68 -18.29 29.76
CA ALA A 352 2.44 -17.11 29.36
C ALA A 352 1.52 -15.92 29.05
N LEU A 353 0.43 -16.14 28.28
CA LEU A 353 -0.55 -15.10 27.96
C LEU A 353 -1.14 -14.46 29.22
N SER A 354 -1.39 -15.27 30.26
CA SER A 354 -2.03 -14.83 31.50
C SER A 354 -1.11 -13.96 32.38
N ARG A 355 0.20 -13.99 32.15
CA ARG A 355 1.21 -13.24 32.92
C ARG A 355 1.87 -12.13 32.11
N GLU A 356 1.63 -12.08 30.81
CA GLU A 356 2.27 -11.13 29.91
C GLU A 356 1.74 -9.72 30.12
N ASN A 357 2.65 -8.74 30.16
CA ASN A 357 2.34 -7.32 30.35
C ASN A 357 2.89 -6.44 29.23
N HIS A 358 3.62 -7.01 28.27
CA HIS A 358 4.13 -6.31 27.11
C HIS A 358 3.27 -6.58 25.87
N SER A 359 2.86 -5.53 25.17
CA SER A 359 1.93 -5.60 24.02
C SER A 359 2.45 -6.49 22.90
N THR A 360 3.73 -6.36 22.52
CA THR A 360 4.37 -7.17 21.46
C THR A 360 4.35 -8.65 21.76
N ALA A 361 4.80 -9.06 22.95
CA ALA A 361 4.82 -10.47 23.34
C ALA A 361 3.39 -11.01 23.54
N CYS A 362 2.47 -10.21 24.10
CA CYS A 362 1.07 -10.60 24.26
C CYS A 362 0.42 -10.90 22.90
N SER A 363 0.64 -10.02 21.91
CA SER A 363 0.14 -10.20 20.54
C SER A 363 0.72 -11.44 19.87
N ALA A 364 2.02 -11.70 20.06
CA ALA A 364 2.69 -12.88 19.50
C ALA A 364 2.15 -14.18 20.13
N ILE A 365 1.98 -14.21 21.45
CA ILE A 365 1.42 -15.37 22.18
C ILE A 365 -0.04 -15.61 21.77
N ALA A 366 -0.87 -14.57 21.68
CA ALA A 366 -2.24 -14.69 21.19
C ALA A 366 -2.28 -15.27 19.76
N SER A 367 -1.45 -14.74 18.86
CA SER A 367 -1.35 -15.24 17.47
C SER A 367 -0.91 -16.71 17.42
N ALA A 368 0.07 -17.10 18.23
CA ALA A 368 0.54 -18.48 18.34
C ALA A 368 -0.61 -19.42 18.77
N LEU A 369 -1.35 -19.06 19.81
CA LEU A 369 -2.52 -19.81 20.27
C LEU A 369 -3.62 -19.92 19.20
N GLY A 370 -3.83 -18.85 18.43
CA GLY A 370 -4.70 -18.87 17.25
C GLY A 370 -4.28 -19.90 16.22
N LYS A 371 -2.98 -19.95 15.88
CA LYS A 371 -2.41 -20.90 14.91
C LYS A 371 -2.56 -22.36 15.37
N PHE A 372 -2.50 -22.63 16.68
CA PHE A 372 -2.81 -23.95 17.22
C PHE A 372 -4.28 -24.34 17.09
N GLY A 373 -5.20 -23.37 17.04
CA GLY A 373 -6.64 -23.61 16.90
C GLY A 373 -7.28 -24.33 18.11
N ASP A 374 -6.59 -24.40 19.26
CA ASP A 374 -7.06 -25.16 20.42
C ASP A 374 -8.11 -24.37 21.22
N VAL A 375 -9.26 -25.02 21.44
CA VAL A 375 -10.40 -24.43 22.14
C VAL A 375 -10.12 -24.03 23.59
N ARG A 376 -9.06 -24.56 24.22
CA ARG A 376 -8.63 -24.17 25.57
C ARG A 376 -8.15 -22.73 25.62
N ALA A 377 -7.62 -22.20 24.52
CA ALA A 377 -7.14 -20.83 24.42
C ALA A 377 -8.27 -19.79 24.41
N ILE A 378 -9.51 -20.18 24.11
CA ILE A 378 -10.65 -19.25 23.98
C ILE A 378 -10.84 -18.43 25.26
N LYS A 379 -10.92 -19.06 26.44
CA LYS A 379 -11.19 -18.34 27.69
C LYS A 379 -10.08 -17.31 28.03
N PRO A 380 -8.78 -17.68 28.00
CA PRO A 380 -7.68 -16.72 28.16
C PRO A 380 -7.72 -15.57 27.15
N LEU A 381 -7.95 -15.86 25.86
CA LEU A 381 -8.03 -14.85 24.81
C LEU A 381 -9.18 -13.86 25.06
N ILE A 382 -10.35 -14.35 25.47
CA ILE A 382 -11.49 -13.49 25.84
C ILE A 382 -11.17 -12.61 27.05
N ALA A 383 -10.46 -13.14 28.04
CA ALA A 383 -10.04 -12.36 29.21
C ALA A 383 -9.10 -11.21 28.81
N VAL A 384 -8.18 -11.46 27.88
CA VAL A 384 -7.31 -10.41 27.31
C VAL A 384 -8.12 -9.38 26.54
N PHE A 385 -9.04 -9.80 25.67
CA PHE A 385 -9.89 -8.89 24.88
C PHE A 385 -10.66 -7.91 25.77
N ARG A 386 -11.24 -8.41 26.87
CA ARG A 386 -12.09 -7.63 27.78
C ARG A 386 -11.34 -6.82 28.84
N SER A 387 -10.03 -7.03 29.00
CA SER A 387 -9.25 -6.29 29.99
C SER A 387 -9.03 -4.82 29.62
N ASN A 388 -9.27 -4.46 28.36
CA ASN A 388 -8.98 -3.15 27.78
C ASN A 388 -7.55 -2.68 28.02
N GLY A 389 -6.59 -3.61 28.03
CA GLY A 389 -5.17 -3.33 28.18
C GLY A 389 -4.73 -2.94 29.59
N SER A 390 -5.61 -3.03 30.59
CA SER A 390 -5.32 -2.64 31.98
C SER A 390 -4.13 -3.38 32.62
N PHE A 391 -3.76 -4.54 32.08
CA PHE A 391 -2.61 -5.33 32.52
C PHE A 391 -1.30 -4.99 31.77
N LEU A 392 -1.37 -4.20 30.70
CA LEU A 392 -0.21 -3.85 29.88
C LEU A 392 0.57 -2.68 30.48
N ILE A 393 1.90 -2.69 30.26
CA ILE A 393 2.79 -1.58 30.61
C ILE A 393 2.46 -0.33 29.76
N ASP A 394 2.18 -0.54 28.46
CA ASP A 394 1.75 0.50 27.54
C ASP A 394 0.34 0.20 27.03
N VAL A 395 -0.65 0.84 27.68
CA VAL A 395 -2.07 0.71 27.32
C VAL A 395 -2.34 1.24 25.92
N SER A 396 -1.56 2.21 25.42
CA SER A 396 -1.75 2.79 24.09
C SER A 396 -1.52 1.79 22.95
N SER A 397 -0.81 0.70 23.23
CA SER A 397 -0.54 -0.38 22.29
C SER A 397 -1.57 -1.51 22.35
N PHE A 398 -2.56 -1.45 23.24
CA PHE A 398 -3.61 -2.47 23.38
C PHE A 398 -4.41 -2.76 22.10
N PRO A 399 -4.70 -1.80 21.20
CA PRO A 399 -5.40 -2.09 19.94
C PRO A 399 -4.75 -3.21 19.11
N HIS A 400 -3.41 -3.30 19.09
CA HIS A 400 -2.70 -4.38 18.39
C HIS A 400 -2.93 -5.74 19.04
N VAL A 401 -2.91 -5.78 20.38
CA VAL A 401 -3.21 -6.99 21.15
C VAL A 401 -4.65 -7.41 20.88
N LYS A 402 -5.58 -6.45 20.86
CA LYS A 402 -6.99 -6.69 20.58
C LYS A 402 -7.19 -7.30 19.18
N LEU A 403 -6.54 -6.75 18.16
CA LEU A 403 -6.54 -7.32 16.81
C LEU A 403 -5.97 -8.74 16.78
N ALA A 404 -4.81 -8.96 17.39
CA ALA A 404 -4.19 -10.30 17.44
C ALA A 404 -5.10 -11.33 18.11
N VAL A 405 -5.79 -10.94 19.18
CA VAL A 405 -6.78 -11.78 19.86
C VAL A 405 -7.99 -12.08 18.97
N VAL A 406 -8.50 -11.08 18.24
CA VAL A 406 -9.60 -11.28 17.28
C VAL A 406 -9.20 -12.25 16.17
N HIS A 407 -8.00 -12.09 15.59
CA HIS A 407 -7.46 -13.04 14.60
C HIS A 407 -7.31 -14.44 15.20
N ALA A 408 -6.81 -14.57 16.44
CA ALA A 408 -6.68 -15.86 17.10
C ALA A 408 -8.03 -16.54 17.33
N LEU A 409 -9.02 -15.80 17.83
CA LEU A 409 -10.39 -16.28 18.06
C LEU A 409 -11.13 -16.63 16.76
N ARG A 410 -10.73 -16.05 15.63
CA ARG A 410 -11.19 -16.45 14.31
C ARG A 410 -10.62 -17.80 13.90
N LEU A 411 -9.30 -17.96 14.00
CA LEU A 411 -8.61 -19.20 13.62
C LEU A 411 -9.08 -20.40 14.46
N ILE A 412 -9.48 -20.15 15.71
CA ILE A 412 -10.20 -21.11 16.53
C ILE A 412 -11.66 -21.14 16.03
N ASP A 413 -11.96 -22.01 15.08
CA ASP A 413 -13.31 -22.11 14.49
C ASP A 413 -14.33 -22.72 15.47
N ASP A 414 -14.72 -21.93 16.47
CA ASP A 414 -15.65 -22.33 17.53
C ASP A 414 -16.77 -21.30 17.70
N SER A 415 -18.01 -21.79 17.76
CA SER A 415 -19.22 -20.97 17.94
C SER A 415 -19.14 -20.00 19.13
N ARG A 416 -18.42 -20.33 20.21
CA ARG A 416 -18.25 -19.49 21.41
C ARG A 416 -17.48 -18.21 21.15
N THR A 417 -16.75 -18.10 20.04
CA THR A 417 -16.00 -16.89 19.70
C THR A 417 -16.87 -15.86 18.97
N THR A 418 -18.04 -16.27 18.46
CA THR A 418 -18.96 -15.43 17.67
C THR A 418 -19.36 -14.15 18.37
N ASP A 419 -19.75 -14.22 19.65
CA ASP A 419 -20.17 -13.05 20.41
C ASP A 419 -19.06 -11.99 20.52
N ILE A 420 -17.80 -12.44 20.60
CA ILE A 420 -16.63 -11.55 20.71
C ILE A 420 -16.29 -10.92 19.36
N LEU A 421 -16.41 -11.68 18.27
CA LEU A 421 -16.26 -11.14 16.92
C LEU A 421 -17.31 -10.05 16.65
N VAL A 422 -18.55 -10.25 17.13
CA VAL A 422 -19.61 -9.23 17.07
C VAL A 422 -19.31 -8.05 18.01
N GLU A 423 -18.81 -8.29 19.22
CA GLU A 423 -18.37 -7.26 20.16
C GLU A 423 -17.29 -6.36 19.54
N PHE A 424 -16.35 -6.95 18.78
CA PHE A 424 -15.32 -6.23 18.05
C PHE A 424 -15.89 -5.35 16.93
N LEU A 425 -16.81 -5.85 16.10
CA LEU A 425 -17.44 -5.03 15.06
C LEU A 425 -18.20 -3.83 15.63
N ARG A 426 -18.77 -3.97 16.83
CA ARG A 426 -19.48 -2.89 17.53
C ARG A 426 -18.54 -1.92 18.26
N ASP A 427 -17.28 -2.30 18.46
CA ASP A 427 -16.29 -1.47 19.15
C ASP A 427 -15.72 -0.40 18.21
N ARG A 428 -16.45 0.71 18.13
CA ARG A 428 -16.09 1.88 17.32
C ARG A 428 -14.69 2.40 17.64
N GLU A 429 -14.35 2.50 18.93
CA GLU A 429 -13.06 3.04 19.35
C GLU A 429 -11.92 2.08 19.01
N GLY A 430 -12.13 0.78 19.24
CA GLY A 430 -11.17 -0.26 18.84
C GLY A 430 -10.92 -0.28 17.33
N LEU A 431 -11.97 -0.16 16.51
CA LEU A 431 -11.84 -0.05 15.05
C LEU A 431 -11.09 1.22 14.64
N LEU A 432 -11.41 2.40 15.20
CA LEU A 432 -10.72 3.66 14.87
C LEU A 432 -9.24 3.65 15.27
N GLN A 433 -8.92 3.11 16.45
CA GLN A 433 -7.54 3.02 16.91
C GLN A 433 -6.73 2.00 16.09
N ALA A 434 -7.35 0.90 15.66
CA ALA A 434 -6.74 -0.05 14.73
C ALA A 434 -6.41 0.62 13.37
N ILE A 435 -7.36 1.39 12.83
CA ILE A 435 -7.23 2.08 11.56
C ILE A 435 -6.07 3.09 11.57
N THR A 436 -5.89 3.85 12.66
CA THR A 436 -4.87 4.93 12.71
C THR A 436 -3.43 4.44 12.75
N ARG A 437 -3.17 3.17 13.07
CA ARG A 437 -1.81 2.63 13.17
C ARG A 437 -1.44 1.64 12.07
N ASP A 438 -2.41 0.94 11.47
CA ASP A 438 -2.20 0.03 10.33
C ASP A 438 -3.53 -0.24 9.61
N TRP A 439 -3.90 0.66 8.69
CA TRP A 439 -5.16 0.60 7.92
C TRP A 439 -5.39 -0.76 7.26
N LEU A 440 -4.35 -1.30 6.61
CA LEU A 440 -4.40 -2.56 5.85
C LEU A 440 -4.69 -3.76 6.75
N ARG A 441 -4.08 -3.82 7.94
CA ARG A 441 -4.36 -4.89 8.90
C ARG A 441 -5.77 -4.79 9.48
N SER A 442 -6.25 -3.59 9.76
CA SER A 442 -7.61 -3.38 10.28
C SER A 442 -8.69 -3.77 9.26
N GLU A 443 -8.51 -3.40 7.99
CA GLU A 443 -9.42 -3.79 6.90
C GLU A 443 -9.44 -5.32 6.74
N GLN A 444 -8.27 -5.95 6.70
CA GLN A 444 -8.17 -7.40 6.59
C GLN A 444 -8.79 -8.11 7.80
N ALA A 445 -8.59 -7.60 9.02
CA ALA A 445 -9.23 -8.12 10.22
C ALA A 445 -10.77 -7.99 10.14
N THR A 446 -11.27 -6.83 9.70
CA THR A 446 -12.69 -6.57 9.54
C THR A 446 -13.31 -7.52 8.51
N LYS A 447 -12.64 -7.69 7.37
CA LYS A 447 -13.03 -8.64 6.33
C LYS A 447 -13.13 -10.05 6.89
N GLU A 448 -12.07 -10.52 7.52
CA GLU A 448 -11.98 -11.86 8.10
C GLU A 448 -13.08 -12.13 9.15
N VAL A 449 -13.39 -11.14 9.99
CA VAL A 449 -14.48 -11.21 10.97
C VAL A 449 -15.83 -11.35 10.26
N ILE A 450 -16.10 -10.50 9.27
CA ILE A 450 -17.36 -10.51 8.52
C ILE A 450 -17.53 -11.85 7.76
N GLU A 451 -16.48 -12.33 7.08
CA GLU A 451 -16.47 -13.64 6.40
C GLU A 451 -16.77 -14.79 7.35
N THR A 452 -16.19 -14.75 8.55
CA THR A 452 -16.40 -15.77 9.58
C THR A 452 -17.85 -15.76 10.06
N LEU A 453 -18.42 -14.58 10.31
CA LEU A 453 -19.81 -14.45 10.76
C LEU A 453 -20.80 -14.88 9.67
N PHE A 454 -20.51 -14.61 8.39
CA PHE A 454 -21.28 -15.15 7.27
C PHE A 454 -21.21 -16.68 7.21
N THR A 455 -20.00 -17.25 7.32
CA THR A 455 -19.79 -18.70 7.31
C THR A 455 -20.56 -19.39 8.44
N ARG A 456 -20.64 -18.74 9.60
CA ARG A 456 -21.39 -19.20 10.77
C ARG A 456 -22.90 -18.86 10.72
N GLN A 457 -23.38 -18.26 9.64
CA GLN A 457 -24.78 -17.88 9.43
C GLN A 457 -25.34 -17.00 10.56
N TYR A 458 -24.55 -16.05 11.06
CA TYR A 458 -25.00 -15.14 12.11
C TYR A 458 -26.16 -14.25 11.60
N PRO A 459 -27.38 -14.39 12.15
CA PRO A 459 -28.60 -13.86 11.53
C PRO A 459 -28.64 -12.33 11.51
N ASP A 460 -28.07 -11.68 12.53
CA ASP A 460 -28.16 -10.24 12.69
C ASP A 460 -26.98 -9.48 12.04
N LEU A 461 -26.07 -10.17 11.33
CA LEU A 461 -24.87 -9.56 10.74
C LEU A 461 -25.23 -8.41 9.80
N ILE A 462 -26.19 -8.64 8.91
CA ILE A 462 -26.63 -7.63 7.92
C ILE A 462 -27.19 -6.39 8.64
N THR A 463 -27.97 -6.59 9.69
CA THR A 463 -28.51 -5.48 10.50
C THR A 463 -27.39 -4.71 11.19
N ILE A 464 -26.39 -5.39 11.75
CA ILE A 464 -25.24 -4.77 12.41
C ILE A 464 -24.42 -3.97 11.40
N LEU A 465 -24.10 -4.53 10.24
CA LEU A 465 -23.34 -3.83 9.21
C LEU A 465 -24.10 -2.62 8.68
N ALA A 466 -25.41 -2.75 8.44
CA ALA A 466 -26.24 -1.62 8.02
C ALA A 466 -26.24 -0.48 9.06
N GLN A 467 -26.36 -0.81 10.36
CA GLN A 467 -26.28 0.16 11.44
C GLN A 467 -24.90 0.85 11.49
N LEU A 468 -23.82 0.06 11.44
CA LEU A 468 -22.46 0.61 11.46
C LEU A 468 -22.20 1.52 10.27
N LEU A 469 -22.70 1.20 9.08
CA LEU A 469 -22.56 2.06 7.92
C LEU A 469 -23.32 3.37 8.08
N GLN A 470 -24.46 3.39 8.77
CA GLN A 470 -25.24 4.61 8.99
C GLN A 470 -24.71 5.48 10.14
N ASP A 471 -24.30 4.88 11.25
CA ASP A 471 -24.04 5.59 12.51
C ASP A 471 -22.55 5.90 12.78
N SER A 472 -21.64 5.43 11.93
CA SER A 472 -20.19 5.51 12.16
C SER A 472 -19.51 6.65 11.40
N GLU A 473 -18.32 7.04 11.87
CA GLU A 473 -17.44 7.96 11.14
C GLU A 473 -17.07 7.43 9.75
N SER A 474 -16.83 8.36 8.82
CA SER A 474 -16.47 8.05 7.43
C SER A 474 -15.32 7.06 7.29
N ARG A 475 -14.31 7.11 8.19
CA ARG A 475 -13.20 6.15 8.19
C ARG A 475 -13.64 4.70 8.47
N ILE A 476 -14.53 4.48 9.43
CA ILE A 476 -15.07 3.15 9.73
C ILE A 476 -15.92 2.67 8.56
N GLN A 477 -16.73 3.56 7.99
CA GLN A 477 -17.58 3.24 6.84
C GLN A 477 -16.74 2.74 5.65
N VAL A 478 -15.67 3.46 5.30
CA VAL A 478 -14.71 3.06 4.25
C VAL A 478 -14.10 1.71 4.56
N ASN A 479 -13.62 1.49 5.79
CA ASN A 479 -13.01 0.23 6.19
C ASN A 479 -13.99 -0.95 6.07
N ILE A 480 -15.24 -0.80 6.54
CA ILE A 480 -16.27 -1.83 6.44
C ILE A 480 -16.63 -2.10 4.98
N ILE A 481 -16.81 -1.05 4.18
CA ILE A 481 -17.18 -1.19 2.78
C ILE A 481 -16.05 -1.85 1.98
N SER A 482 -14.80 -1.43 2.16
CA SER A 482 -13.63 -2.04 1.51
C SER A 482 -13.51 -3.53 1.88
N ALA A 483 -13.72 -3.86 3.15
CA ALA A 483 -13.77 -5.24 3.62
C ALA A 483 -14.89 -6.03 2.92
N ILE A 484 -16.13 -5.51 2.89
CA ILE A 484 -17.29 -6.12 2.26
C ILE A 484 -17.08 -6.36 0.75
N ALA A 485 -16.46 -5.41 0.06
CA ALA A 485 -16.21 -5.50 -1.37
C ALA A 485 -15.39 -6.73 -1.77
N LYS A 486 -14.43 -7.10 -0.92
CA LYS A 486 -13.52 -8.25 -1.11
C LYS A 486 -14.15 -9.60 -0.73
N ILE A 487 -15.38 -9.61 -0.21
CA ILE A 487 -16.08 -10.82 0.22
C ILE A 487 -17.04 -11.26 -0.88
N VAL A 488 -17.01 -12.55 -1.20
CA VAL A 488 -17.95 -13.16 -2.15
C VAL A 488 -19.10 -13.79 -1.38
N ASN A 489 -20.17 -13.02 -1.15
CA ASN A 489 -21.38 -13.53 -0.48
C ASN A 489 -22.66 -12.91 -1.10
N PRO A 490 -23.69 -13.69 -1.45
CA PRO A 490 -24.94 -13.15 -1.99
C PRO A 490 -25.66 -12.15 -1.07
N GLN A 491 -25.57 -12.32 0.25
CA GLN A 491 -26.20 -11.42 1.23
C GLN A 491 -25.53 -10.03 1.26
N ILE A 492 -24.27 -9.93 0.81
CA ILE A 492 -23.58 -8.64 0.65
C ILE A 492 -24.20 -7.83 -0.48
N VAL A 493 -24.62 -8.49 -1.56
CA VAL A 493 -25.29 -7.81 -2.68
C VAL A 493 -26.58 -7.17 -2.18
N ASP A 494 -27.36 -7.88 -1.37
CA ASP A 494 -28.59 -7.37 -0.78
C ASP A 494 -28.31 -6.19 0.18
N LEU A 495 -27.22 -6.25 0.97
CA LEU A 495 -26.77 -5.14 1.82
C LEU A 495 -26.33 -3.92 1.00
N LEU A 496 -25.52 -4.10 -0.05
CA LEU A 496 -25.08 -2.99 -0.91
C LEU A 496 -26.28 -2.33 -1.60
N ILE A 497 -27.26 -3.11 -2.05
CA ILE A 497 -28.53 -2.59 -2.59
C ILE A 497 -29.29 -1.79 -1.53
N LEU A 498 -29.30 -2.22 -0.27
CA LEU A 498 -29.91 -1.46 0.83
C LEU A 498 -29.18 -0.12 1.07
N VAL A 499 -27.84 -0.12 1.00
CA VAL A 499 -27.01 1.09 1.22
C VAL A 499 -27.23 2.14 0.12
N LEU A 500 -27.68 1.76 -1.08
CA LEU A 500 -28.09 2.71 -2.12
C LEU A 500 -29.18 3.70 -1.64
N ALA A 501 -29.95 3.35 -0.61
CA ALA A 501 -30.96 4.21 -0.01
C ALA A 501 -30.43 5.14 1.11
N SER A 502 -29.16 5.00 1.53
CA SER A 502 -28.52 5.83 2.56
C SER A 502 -28.63 7.32 2.26
N GLU A 503 -28.70 8.24 3.23
CA GLU A 503 -28.67 9.68 2.93
C GLU A 503 -27.27 10.17 2.52
N ASP A 504 -26.23 9.39 2.83
CA ASP A 504 -24.84 9.71 2.51
C ASP A 504 -24.53 9.39 1.04
N ASN A 505 -24.27 10.42 0.25
CA ASN A 505 -23.92 10.28 -1.17
C ASN A 505 -22.60 9.53 -1.37
N TRP A 506 -21.65 9.64 -0.44
CA TRP A 506 -20.38 8.91 -0.53
C TRP A 506 -20.62 7.40 -0.38
N LEU A 507 -21.43 6.98 0.61
CA LEU A 507 -21.82 5.56 0.78
C LEU A 507 -22.57 5.01 -0.42
N ARG A 508 -23.46 5.82 -1.01
CA ARG A 508 -24.19 5.46 -2.23
C ARG A 508 -23.23 5.23 -3.38
N GLN A 509 -22.35 6.21 -3.66
CA GLN A 509 -21.39 6.14 -4.75
C GLN A 509 -20.49 4.90 -4.63
N MET A 510 -20.02 4.62 -3.41
CA MET A 510 -19.18 3.47 -3.16
C MET A 510 -19.92 2.15 -3.39
N SER A 511 -21.18 2.05 -2.94
CA SER A 511 -22.02 0.88 -3.18
C SER A 511 -22.32 0.67 -4.67
N ILE A 512 -22.56 1.76 -5.42
CA ILE A 512 -22.74 1.74 -6.88
C ILE A 512 -21.50 1.15 -7.56
N SER A 513 -20.32 1.66 -7.24
CA SER A 513 -19.05 1.19 -7.79
C SER A 513 -18.84 -0.31 -7.55
N PHE A 514 -19.09 -0.78 -6.32
CA PHE A 514 -18.92 -2.21 -6.01
C PHE A 514 -19.92 -3.11 -6.72
N LEU A 515 -21.19 -2.71 -6.82
CA LEU A 515 -22.19 -3.49 -7.55
C LEU A 515 -21.84 -3.60 -9.04
N GLY A 516 -21.32 -2.52 -9.64
CA GLY A 516 -20.82 -2.51 -11.02
C GLY A 516 -19.59 -3.39 -11.23
N ASN A 517 -18.55 -3.23 -10.42
CA ASN A 517 -17.31 -4.01 -10.53
C ASN A 517 -17.54 -5.52 -10.36
N ARG A 518 -18.55 -5.90 -9.56
CA ARG A 518 -18.96 -7.28 -9.35
C ARG A 518 -19.95 -7.80 -10.40
N ARG A 519 -20.40 -6.94 -11.32
CA ARG A 519 -21.36 -7.26 -12.40
C ARG A 519 -22.70 -7.80 -11.88
N GLU A 520 -23.19 -7.25 -10.76
CA GLU A 520 -24.35 -7.79 -10.04
C GLU A 520 -25.67 -7.44 -10.76
N THR A 521 -26.19 -8.37 -11.55
CA THR A 521 -27.45 -8.17 -12.33
C THR A 521 -28.68 -7.90 -11.47
N LYS A 522 -28.69 -8.35 -10.21
CA LYS A 522 -29.73 -8.03 -9.22
C LYS A 522 -29.82 -6.53 -8.90
N ALA A 523 -28.70 -5.81 -9.06
CA ALA A 523 -28.63 -4.38 -8.78
C ALA A 523 -29.10 -3.49 -9.93
N VAL A 524 -29.37 -4.04 -11.12
CA VAL A 524 -29.73 -3.25 -12.31
C VAL A 524 -30.94 -2.35 -12.08
N GLU A 525 -32.06 -2.87 -11.55
CA GLU A 525 -33.26 -2.05 -11.28
C GLU A 525 -33.02 -1.00 -10.17
N PRO A 526 -32.40 -1.36 -9.02
CA PRO A 526 -31.97 -0.37 -8.04
C PRO A 526 -31.08 0.74 -8.61
N LEU A 527 -30.10 0.39 -9.45
CA LEU A 527 -29.17 1.33 -10.08
C LEU A 527 -29.89 2.22 -11.08
N ILE A 528 -30.76 1.68 -11.96
CA ILE A 528 -31.57 2.48 -12.90
C ILE A 528 -32.41 3.52 -12.16
N LYS A 529 -32.90 3.22 -10.95
CA LYS A 529 -33.62 4.20 -10.13
C LYS A 529 -32.74 5.37 -9.68
N ILE A 530 -31.43 5.16 -9.46
CA ILE A 530 -30.47 6.21 -9.08
C ILE A 530 -30.19 7.17 -10.23
N LEU A 531 -30.35 6.75 -11.49
CA LEU A 531 -30.23 7.65 -12.64
C LEU A 531 -31.21 8.83 -12.61
N GLN A 532 -32.26 8.79 -11.77
CA GLN A 532 -33.19 9.90 -11.54
C GLN A 532 -32.82 10.77 -10.33
N ASN A 533 -31.64 10.56 -9.72
CA ASN A 533 -31.19 11.30 -8.56
C ASN A 533 -30.77 12.73 -8.95
N PRO A 534 -31.10 13.77 -8.16
CA PRO A 534 -30.67 15.13 -8.45
C PRO A 534 -29.15 15.32 -8.44
N ASN A 535 -28.39 14.46 -7.73
CA ASN A 535 -26.94 14.52 -7.69
C ASN A 535 -26.33 13.90 -8.97
N ALA A 536 -25.68 14.73 -9.80
CA ALA A 536 -25.03 14.31 -11.04
C ALA A 536 -23.90 13.29 -10.82
N ASP A 537 -23.13 13.40 -9.73
CA ASP A 537 -22.05 12.45 -9.42
C ASP A 537 -22.58 11.03 -9.17
N LEU A 538 -23.76 10.93 -8.54
CA LEU A 538 -24.44 9.64 -8.36
C LEU A 538 -24.97 9.09 -9.68
N ARG A 539 -25.49 9.94 -10.57
CA ARG A 539 -25.92 9.52 -11.92
C ARG A 539 -24.72 9.02 -12.73
N LEU A 540 -23.61 9.76 -12.72
CA LEU A 540 -22.36 9.41 -13.39
C LEU A 540 -21.81 8.06 -12.91
N ALA A 541 -21.63 7.91 -11.60
CA ALA A 541 -21.16 6.66 -11.01
C ALA A 541 -22.08 5.47 -11.38
N THR A 542 -23.39 5.72 -11.44
CA THR A 542 -24.38 4.71 -11.82
C THR A 542 -24.23 4.30 -13.28
N VAL A 543 -24.02 5.26 -14.20
CA VAL A 543 -23.76 4.96 -15.61
C VAL A 543 -22.51 4.08 -15.76
N GLN A 544 -21.41 4.46 -15.12
CA GLN A 544 -20.15 3.69 -15.14
C GLN A 544 -20.32 2.28 -14.54
N ALA A 545 -21.10 2.15 -13.46
CA ALA A 545 -21.38 0.86 -12.86
C ALA A 545 -22.26 -0.02 -13.75
N LEU A 546 -23.29 0.55 -14.37
CA LEU A 546 -24.20 -0.15 -15.26
C LEU A 546 -23.48 -0.65 -16.53
N GLU A 547 -22.54 0.11 -17.08
CA GLU A 547 -21.73 -0.32 -18.22
C GLU A 547 -21.04 -1.68 -17.98
N LYS A 548 -20.54 -1.90 -16.76
CA LYS A 548 -19.83 -3.13 -16.37
C LYS A 548 -20.75 -4.35 -16.22
N ILE A 549 -22.07 -4.14 -16.16
CA ILE A 549 -23.07 -5.19 -15.95
C ILE A 549 -23.61 -5.65 -17.31
N ASP A 550 -23.51 -6.94 -17.60
CA ASP A 550 -24.06 -7.54 -18.82
C ASP A 550 -25.58 -7.75 -18.71
N ASP A 551 -26.36 -6.68 -18.91
CA ASP A 551 -27.82 -6.74 -18.89
C ASP A 551 -28.46 -5.83 -19.94
N SER A 552 -29.28 -6.42 -20.81
CA SER A 552 -29.96 -5.72 -21.91
C SER A 552 -30.89 -4.58 -21.48
N ARG A 553 -31.40 -4.58 -20.25
CA ARG A 553 -32.30 -3.54 -19.71
C ARG A 553 -31.61 -2.18 -19.57
N ILE A 554 -30.29 -2.19 -19.51
CA ILE A 554 -29.45 -1.02 -19.27
C ILE A 554 -29.46 -0.08 -20.47
N VAL A 555 -29.61 -0.61 -21.69
CA VAL A 555 -29.48 0.16 -22.94
C VAL A 555 -30.48 1.31 -23.01
N ASP A 556 -31.75 1.04 -22.70
CA ASP A 556 -32.80 2.07 -22.76
C ASP A 556 -32.56 3.16 -21.70
N ALA A 557 -32.06 2.76 -20.52
CA ALA A 557 -31.71 3.68 -19.45
C ALA A 557 -30.52 4.58 -19.83
N LEU A 558 -29.46 4.01 -20.42
CA LEU A 558 -28.31 4.77 -20.90
C LEU A 558 -28.67 5.70 -22.07
N ILE A 559 -29.55 5.27 -22.99
CA ILE A 559 -30.04 6.14 -24.08
C ILE A 559 -30.77 7.36 -23.51
N ALA A 560 -31.50 7.22 -22.40
CA ALA A 560 -32.13 8.36 -21.73
C ALA A 560 -31.07 9.33 -21.15
N MET A 561 -29.94 8.80 -20.66
CA MET A 561 -28.85 9.59 -20.07
C MET A 561 -28.02 10.38 -21.08
N LEU A 562 -28.14 10.10 -22.38
CA LEU A 562 -27.60 10.96 -23.43
C LEU A 562 -28.22 12.37 -23.47
N LYS A 563 -29.31 12.60 -22.73
CA LYS A 563 -29.99 13.91 -22.61
C LYS A 563 -29.89 14.51 -21.21
N ASP A 564 -29.00 13.97 -20.37
CA ASP A 564 -28.79 14.49 -19.03
C ASP A 564 -28.34 15.97 -19.07
N GLU A 565 -28.68 16.74 -18.04
CA GLU A 565 -28.25 18.14 -17.93
C GLU A 565 -26.72 18.26 -17.74
N ASP A 566 -26.11 17.28 -17.07
CA ASP A 566 -24.69 17.25 -16.77
C ASP A 566 -23.92 16.57 -17.92
N ASP A 567 -22.87 17.23 -18.40
CA ASP A 567 -22.12 16.77 -19.57
C ASP A 567 -21.27 15.51 -19.29
N HIS A 568 -20.78 15.31 -18.07
CA HIS A 568 -20.09 14.10 -17.64
C HIS A 568 -21.02 12.90 -17.76
N VAL A 569 -22.27 13.03 -17.28
CA VAL A 569 -23.28 11.96 -17.38
C VAL A 569 -23.61 11.64 -18.83
N ARG A 570 -23.80 12.66 -19.69
CA ARG A 570 -24.05 12.43 -21.13
C ARG A 570 -22.89 11.72 -21.81
N GLY A 571 -21.67 12.17 -21.55
CA GLY A 571 -20.46 11.59 -22.13
C GLY A 571 -20.21 10.16 -21.66
N ALA A 572 -20.40 9.87 -20.37
CA ALA A 572 -20.32 8.51 -19.83
C ALA A 572 -21.39 7.59 -20.42
N ALA A 573 -22.61 8.09 -20.61
CA ALA A 573 -23.67 7.31 -21.24
C ALA A 573 -23.32 6.98 -22.72
N ALA A 574 -22.72 7.94 -23.43
CA ALA A 574 -22.25 7.71 -24.79
C ALA A 574 -21.15 6.65 -24.87
N LEU A 575 -20.15 6.76 -24.00
CA LEU A 575 -19.06 5.79 -23.89
C LEU A 575 -19.59 4.39 -23.57
N ALA A 576 -20.45 4.28 -22.56
CA ALA A 576 -21.03 3.01 -22.12
C ALA A 576 -21.84 2.34 -23.24
N LEU A 577 -22.65 3.10 -23.99
CA LEU A 577 -23.39 2.58 -25.14
C LEU A 577 -22.46 2.14 -26.28
N GLY A 578 -21.36 2.85 -26.49
CA GLY A 578 -20.28 2.46 -27.41
C GLY A 578 -19.66 1.12 -27.03
N ASN A 579 -19.31 0.94 -25.76
CA ASN A 579 -18.67 -0.25 -25.23
C ASN A 579 -19.60 -1.48 -25.23
N LEU A 580 -20.90 -1.27 -24.98
CA LEU A 580 -21.92 -2.31 -25.10
C LEU A 580 -22.20 -2.71 -26.56
N GLY A 581 -21.73 -1.96 -27.55
CA GLY A 581 -21.88 -2.29 -28.98
C GLY A 581 -23.34 -2.31 -29.45
N ASN A 582 -24.26 -1.64 -28.77
CA ASN A 582 -25.69 -1.81 -29.05
C ASN A 582 -26.19 -0.87 -30.16
N PHE A 583 -26.53 -1.44 -31.31
CA PHE A 583 -27.01 -0.69 -32.49
C PHE A 583 -28.24 0.20 -32.22
N ARG A 584 -29.05 -0.09 -31.19
CA ARG A 584 -30.22 0.75 -30.83
C ARG A 584 -29.81 2.16 -30.39
N ALA A 585 -28.59 2.32 -29.89
CA ALA A 585 -28.07 3.62 -29.48
C ALA A 585 -27.64 4.52 -30.64
N VAL A 586 -27.43 3.98 -31.84
CA VAL A 586 -26.81 4.72 -32.96
C VAL A 586 -27.60 5.97 -33.34
N GLU A 587 -28.94 5.91 -33.39
CA GLU A 587 -29.74 7.09 -33.72
C GLU A 587 -29.64 8.17 -32.64
N ALA A 588 -29.59 7.76 -31.36
CA ALA A 588 -29.47 8.69 -30.25
C ALA A 588 -28.07 9.32 -30.19
N LEU A 589 -27.02 8.51 -30.34
CA LEU A 589 -25.63 8.96 -30.40
C LEU A 589 -25.39 9.93 -31.58
N ASN A 590 -25.95 9.67 -32.76
CA ASN A 590 -25.82 10.59 -33.90
C ASN A 590 -26.36 12.01 -33.58
N LYS A 591 -27.39 12.13 -32.74
CA LYS A 591 -27.91 13.44 -32.31
C LYS A 591 -26.93 14.15 -31.37
N CYS A 592 -26.19 13.40 -30.56
CA CYS A 592 -25.17 13.91 -29.63
C CYS A 592 -23.86 14.32 -30.32
N LEU A 593 -23.67 14.10 -31.62
CA LEU A 593 -22.55 14.69 -32.37
C LEU A 593 -22.61 16.23 -32.40
N ALA A 594 -23.78 16.82 -32.10
CA ALA A 594 -24.00 18.25 -31.94
C ALA A 594 -24.05 18.69 -30.46
N ASP A 595 -23.55 17.87 -29.51
CA ASP A 595 -23.51 18.24 -28.09
C ASP A 595 -22.76 19.56 -27.86
N GLU A 596 -23.15 20.32 -26.84
CA GLU A 596 -22.53 21.59 -26.50
C GLU A 596 -21.08 21.40 -26.02
N ASN A 597 -20.81 20.32 -25.28
CA ASN A 597 -19.49 19.99 -24.76
C ASN A 597 -18.62 19.27 -25.81
N SER A 598 -17.40 19.76 -26.03
CA SER A 598 -16.46 19.21 -27.01
C SER A 598 -15.99 17.80 -26.71
N VAL A 599 -15.77 17.47 -25.44
CA VAL A 599 -15.34 16.13 -24.98
C VAL A 599 -16.43 15.11 -25.31
N VAL A 600 -17.68 15.44 -24.98
CA VAL A 600 -18.85 14.60 -25.28
C VAL A 600 -18.94 14.33 -26.78
N ARG A 601 -18.78 15.35 -27.64
CA ARG A 601 -18.76 15.16 -29.10
C ARG A 601 -17.67 14.19 -29.57
N LYS A 602 -16.44 14.33 -29.04
CA LYS A 602 -15.31 13.43 -29.39
C LYS A 602 -15.61 11.99 -28.97
N ILE A 603 -16.14 11.78 -27.77
CA ILE A 603 -16.50 10.46 -27.24
C ILE A 603 -17.67 9.82 -28.00
N VAL A 604 -18.69 10.60 -28.36
CA VAL A 604 -19.81 10.13 -29.18
C VAL A 604 -19.30 9.62 -30.53
N GLN A 605 -18.40 10.36 -31.18
CA GLN A 605 -17.80 9.95 -32.45
C GLN A 605 -17.03 8.63 -32.31
N GLN A 606 -16.23 8.49 -31.25
CA GLN A 606 -15.50 7.25 -30.96
C GLN A 606 -16.45 6.08 -30.67
N SER A 607 -17.51 6.32 -29.90
CA SER A 607 -18.53 5.32 -29.56
C SER A 607 -19.28 4.84 -30.79
N LEU A 608 -19.65 5.75 -31.70
CA LEU A 608 -20.23 5.41 -33.00
C LEU A 608 -19.27 4.59 -33.86
N ASN A 609 -17.98 4.92 -33.87
CA ASN A 609 -16.97 4.15 -34.58
C ASN A 609 -16.81 2.73 -34.00
N ARG A 610 -16.99 2.55 -32.68
CA ARG A 610 -16.97 1.23 -32.03
C ARG A 610 -18.19 0.37 -32.36
N ILE A 611 -19.38 0.98 -32.49
CA ILE A 611 -20.61 0.24 -32.80
C ILE A 611 -20.72 -0.12 -34.30
N CYS A 612 -20.19 0.75 -35.17
CA CYS A 612 -20.36 0.63 -36.63
C CYS A 612 -19.24 -0.13 -37.36
N ASN A 613 -18.11 -0.38 -36.69
CA ASN A 613 -17.03 -1.25 -37.18
C ASN A 613 -17.16 -2.63 -36.56
#